data_AF-A0A011MKM1-F1
#
_entry.id   AF-A0A011MKM1-F1
#
_cell.length_a   1.000
_cell.length_b   1.000
_cell.length_c   1.000
_cell.angle_alpha   90.00
_cell.angle_beta   90.00
_cell.angle_gamma   90.00
#
_symmetry.space_group_name_H-M   'P 1'
#
loop_
_entity.id
_entity.type
_entity.pdbx_description
1 polymer ?
#
loop_
_entity_poly.entity_id
_entity_poly.type
_entity_poly.pdbx_seq_one_letter_code
_entity_poly.pdbx_strand_id
1 'polypeptide(L)'
;MSQPGYPSPLPAGAIAERLAAATATSHHIFWADAVSILDGGRIAWNAVLASRQVTDVYLLALAVQQGGRLVTLDRAVPLQAVPEAKSRHLVVV
;
A
#
# COMPACT_ATOMS: atom_id res chain seq x y z
N MET A 1 -15.36 5.82 7.15
CA MET A 1 -14.50 4.61 7.16
C MET A 1 -15.27 3.48 7.81
N SER A 2 -14.91 2.21 7.58
CA SER A 2 -15.57 1.04 8.20
C SER A 2 -14.89 0.56 9.49
N GLN A 3 -13.65 1.00 9.76
CA GLN A 3 -12.91 0.58 10.95
C GLN A 3 -13.59 1.19 12.21
N PRO A 4 -13.89 0.38 13.24
CA PRO A 4 -14.70 0.81 14.40
C PRO A 4 -14.13 1.99 15.19
N GLY A 5 -12.82 2.24 15.10
CA GLY A 5 -12.16 3.35 15.79
C GLY A 5 -12.39 4.73 15.16
N TYR A 6 -13.04 4.83 13.99
CA TYR A 6 -13.36 6.12 13.37
C TYR A 6 -14.70 6.68 13.88
N PRO A 7 -14.85 8.02 13.98
CA PRO A 7 -16.15 8.64 14.19
C PRO A 7 -17.15 8.22 13.11
N SER A 8 -18.37 7.88 13.52
CA SER A 8 -19.49 7.48 12.63
C SER A 8 -19.10 6.42 11.59
N PRO A 9 -18.72 5.20 12.01
CA PRO A 9 -18.35 4.16 11.08
C PRO A 9 -19.55 3.74 10.23
N LEU A 10 -19.29 3.48 8.94
CA LEU A 10 -20.30 2.97 8.02
C LEU A 10 -20.08 1.47 7.78
N PRO A 11 -21.13 0.70 7.45
CA PRO A 11 -21.00 -0.68 7.03
C PRO A 11 -20.03 -0.83 5.86
N ALA A 12 -19.30 -1.95 5.81
CA ALA A 12 -18.31 -2.20 4.76
C ALA A 12 -18.89 -2.10 3.34
N GLY A 13 -20.14 -2.56 3.14
CA GLY A 13 -20.84 -2.44 1.86
C GLY A 13 -21.03 -0.98 1.40
N ALA A 14 -21.44 -0.09 2.32
CA ALA A 14 -21.58 1.33 2.02
C ALA A 14 -20.24 2.02 1.72
N ILE A 15 -19.14 1.56 2.34
CA ILE A 15 -17.79 2.03 2.01
C ILE A 15 -17.35 1.51 0.64
N ALA A 16 -17.67 0.26 0.29
CA ALA A 16 -17.36 -0.31 -1.02
C ALA A 16 -18.05 0.45 -2.16
N GLU A 17 -19.31 0.84 -2.00
CA GLU A 17 -20.03 1.69 -2.98
C GLU A 17 -19.35 3.05 -3.18
N ARG A 18 -18.91 3.70 -2.08
CA ARG A 18 -18.17 4.96 -2.14
C ARG A 18 -16.82 4.79 -2.84
N LEU A 19 -16.12 3.69 -2.56
CA LEU A 19 -14.86 3.37 -3.23
C LEU A 19 -15.09 3.16 -4.73
N ALA A 20 -16.11 2.40 -5.12
CA ALA A 20 -16.45 2.16 -6.52
C ALA A 20 -16.70 3.48 -7.28
N ALA A 21 -17.41 4.43 -6.68
CA ALA A 21 -17.61 5.76 -7.26
C ALA A 21 -16.30 6.55 -7.40
N ALA A 22 -15.42 6.50 -6.39
CA ALA A 22 -14.11 7.17 -6.44
C ALA A 22 -13.20 6.58 -7.53
N THR A 23 -13.26 5.27 -7.75
CA THR A 23 -12.44 4.58 -8.75
C THR A 23 -12.98 4.69 -10.19
N ALA A 24 -14.18 5.22 -10.39
CA ALA A 24 -14.81 5.38 -11.71
C ALA A 24 -14.32 6.61 -12.48
N THR A 25 -13.45 7.43 -11.90
CA THR A 25 -12.92 8.64 -12.55
C THR A 25 -11.72 8.33 -13.44
N SER A 26 -11.39 9.23 -14.38
CA SER A 26 -10.17 9.14 -15.19
C SER A 26 -8.88 9.32 -14.39
N HIS A 27 -8.98 9.72 -13.12
CA HIS A 27 -7.84 9.89 -12.22
C HIS A 27 -7.43 8.58 -11.52
N HIS A 28 -8.17 7.49 -11.75
CA HIS A 28 -7.92 6.20 -11.14
C HIS A 28 -7.50 5.16 -12.20
N ILE A 29 -6.46 4.40 -11.88
CA ILE A 29 -6.03 3.23 -12.64
C ILE A 29 -5.78 2.11 -11.62
N PHE A 30 -6.31 0.92 -11.91
CA PHE A 30 -6.02 -0.27 -11.10
C PHE A 30 -4.66 -0.86 -11.48
N TRP A 31 -3.80 -1.10 -10.50
CA TRP A 31 -2.58 -1.87 -10.68
C TRP A 31 -2.83 -3.31 -10.23
N ALA A 32 -2.79 -4.22 -11.18
CA ALA A 32 -2.83 -5.65 -10.90
C ALA A 32 -1.56 -6.11 -10.19
N ASP A 33 -1.61 -7.31 -9.64
CA ASP A 33 -0.42 -7.96 -9.12
C ASP A 33 0.64 -8.12 -10.23
N ALA A 34 1.85 -7.65 -9.93
CA ALA A 34 2.96 -7.59 -10.88
C ALA A 34 4.33 -7.80 -10.23
N VAL A 35 4.37 -8.10 -8.92
CA VAL A 35 5.62 -8.26 -8.15
C VAL A 35 5.54 -9.50 -7.27
N SER A 36 6.59 -10.32 -7.32
CA SER A 36 6.75 -11.39 -6.34
C SER A 36 7.70 -10.93 -5.24
N ILE A 37 7.28 -11.05 -3.98
CA ILE A 37 8.13 -10.74 -2.81
C ILE A 37 9.27 -11.74 -2.62
N LEU A 38 9.25 -12.85 -3.38
CA LEU A 38 10.28 -13.88 -3.38
C LEU A 38 11.33 -13.66 -4.47
N ASP A 39 11.12 -12.68 -5.36
CA ASP A 39 12.12 -12.31 -6.35
C ASP A 39 13.40 -11.83 -5.65
N GLY A 40 14.53 -12.45 -6.01
CA GLY A 40 15.82 -12.17 -5.40
C GLY A 40 16.17 -10.68 -5.46
N GLY A 41 16.52 -10.11 -4.31
CA GLY A 41 16.95 -8.71 -4.21
C GLY A 41 15.83 -7.68 -4.22
N ARG A 42 14.57 -8.07 -4.44
CA ARG A 42 13.43 -7.14 -4.43
C ARG A 42 13.03 -6.75 -3.00
N ILE A 43 13.10 -7.69 -2.06
CA ILE A 43 12.78 -7.49 -0.65
C ILE A 43 13.99 -7.79 0.23
N ALA A 44 14.35 -6.83 1.09
CA ALA A 44 15.29 -7.00 2.18
C ALA A 44 14.56 -7.56 3.41
N TRP A 45 14.42 -8.88 3.46
CA TRP A 45 13.64 -9.59 4.49
C TRP A 45 14.11 -9.36 5.93
N ASN A 46 15.39 -9.04 6.12
CA ASN A 46 15.94 -8.65 7.42
C ASN A 46 15.36 -7.33 7.98
N ALA A 47 14.74 -6.50 7.14
CA ALA A 47 14.05 -5.29 7.55
C ALA A 47 12.53 -5.46 7.75
N VAL A 48 12.00 -6.66 7.49
CA VAL A 48 10.60 -7.01 7.73
C VAL A 48 10.50 -7.63 9.13
N LEU A 49 10.10 -6.82 10.11
CA LEU A 49 10.17 -7.17 11.53
C LEU A 49 8.88 -7.78 12.08
N ALA A 50 7.76 -7.64 11.36
CA ALA A 50 6.48 -8.19 11.76
C ALA A 50 5.68 -8.68 10.55
N SER A 51 4.90 -9.76 10.74
CA SER A 51 4.05 -10.34 9.69
C SER A 51 3.09 -9.32 9.06
N ARG A 52 2.60 -8.36 9.85
CA ARG A 52 1.73 -7.28 9.36
C ARG A 52 2.36 -6.41 8.27
N GLN A 53 3.69 -6.32 8.22
CA GLN A 53 4.41 -5.47 7.26
C GLN A 53 4.53 -6.11 5.87
N VAL A 54 4.24 -7.42 5.72
CA VAL A 54 4.43 -8.12 4.44
C VAL A 54 3.61 -7.48 3.32
N THR A 55 2.34 -7.17 3.58
CA THR A 55 1.47 -6.50 2.60
C THR A 55 1.96 -5.08 2.30
N ASP A 56 2.39 -4.33 3.31
CA ASP A 56 2.89 -2.96 3.11
C ASP A 56 4.16 -2.94 2.25
N VAL A 57 5.06 -3.89 2.49
CA VAL A 57 6.30 -4.07 1.72
C VAL A 57 5.99 -4.48 0.28
N TYR A 58 5.02 -5.36 0.07
CA TYR A 58 4.51 -5.68 -1.26
C TYR A 58 3.97 -4.43 -1.98
N LEU A 59 3.11 -3.65 -1.33
CA LEU A 59 2.51 -2.44 -1.91
C LEU A 59 3.57 -1.38 -2.23
N LEU A 60 4.59 -1.24 -1.37
CA LEU A 60 5.73 -0.36 -1.63
C LEU A 60 6.55 -0.85 -2.83
N ALA A 61 6.83 -2.14 -2.93
CA ALA A 61 7.54 -2.72 -4.07
C ALA A 61 6.76 -2.56 -5.39
N LEU A 62 5.44 -2.74 -5.36
CA LEU A 62 4.57 -2.49 -6.50
C LEU A 62 4.60 -1.01 -6.92
N ALA A 63 4.51 -0.09 -5.95
CA ALA A 63 4.61 1.34 -6.23
C ALA A 63 5.95 1.72 -6.87
N VAL A 64 7.06 1.15 -6.40
CA VAL A 64 8.39 1.36 -7.01
C VAL A 64 8.42 0.85 -8.46
N GLN A 65 7.91 -0.36 -8.71
CA GLN A 65 7.87 -0.93 -10.07
C GLN A 65 7.03 -0.11 -11.04
N GLN A 66 5.93 0.47 -10.57
CA GLN A 66 5.05 1.33 -11.37
C GLN A 66 5.55 2.78 -11.47
N GLY A 67 6.71 3.10 -10.89
CA GLY A 67 7.25 4.46 -10.85
C GLY A 67 6.43 5.44 -10.01
N GLY A 68 5.57 4.92 -9.12
CA GLY A 68 4.63 5.68 -8.32
C GLY A 68 5.05 5.87 -6.86
N ARG A 69 4.05 6.10 -6.00
CA ARG A 69 4.24 6.33 -4.55
C ARG A 69 3.14 5.59 -3.79
N LEU A 70 3.50 4.90 -2.71
CA LEU A 70 2.55 4.41 -1.72
C LEU A 70 2.18 5.56 -0.78
N VAL A 71 0.90 5.92 -0.74
CA VAL A 71 0.35 6.89 0.22
C VAL A 71 -0.40 6.10 1.29
N THR A 72 -0.03 6.27 2.55
CA THR A 72 -0.57 5.46 3.66
C THR A 72 -0.76 6.28 4.94
N LEU A 73 -1.60 5.77 5.84
CA LEU A 73 -1.72 6.28 7.21
C LEU A 73 -0.83 5.50 8.20
N ASP A 74 -0.24 4.38 7.76
CA ASP A 74 0.64 3.56 8.60
C ASP A 74 2.08 4.10 8.58
N ARG A 75 2.57 4.49 9.76
CA ARG A 75 3.96 4.93 9.97
C ARG A 75 4.96 3.78 10.06
N ALA A 76 4.49 2.54 10.13
CA ALA A 76 5.31 1.36 10.31
C ALA A 76 5.78 0.70 9.01
N VAL A 77 5.45 1.27 7.84
CA VAL A 77 5.92 0.77 6.55
C VAL A 77 7.45 0.90 6.47
N PRO A 78 8.21 -0.20 6.40
CA PRO A 78 9.67 -0.14 6.43
C PRO A 78 10.21 0.21 5.04
N LEU A 79 10.49 1.48 4.78
CA LEU A 79 11.03 1.96 3.50
C LEU A 79 12.25 1.14 3.04
N GLN A 80 13.14 0.81 3.97
CA GLN A 80 14.36 0.05 3.73
C GLN A 80 14.14 -1.43 3.37
N ALA A 81 12.93 -1.97 3.54
CA ALA A 81 12.63 -3.34 3.16
C ALA A 81 12.52 -3.53 1.64
N VAL A 82 12.47 -2.45 0.86
CA VAL A 82 12.49 -2.48 -0.60
C VAL A 82 13.75 -1.74 -1.05
N PRO A 83 14.82 -2.43 -1.52
CA PRO A 83 16.11 -1.80 -1.81
C PRO A 83 16.07 -0.65 -2.82
N GLU A 84 15.16 -0.71 -3.80
CA GLU A 84 14.97 0.34 -4.80
C GLU A 84 14.08 1.50 -4.31
N ALA A 85 13.46 1.36 -3.14
CA ALA A 85 12.63 2.41 -2.58
C ALA A 85 13.47 3.62 -2.12
N LYS A 86 12.90 4.80 -2.31
CA LYS A 86 13.49 6.10 -1.95
C LYS A 86 12.42 6.88 -1.19
N SER A 87 12.81 7.95 -0.50
CA SER A 87 11.84 8.80 0.24
C SER A 87 10.66 9.27 -0.62
N ARG A 88 10.87 9.44 -1.93
CA ARG A 88 9.78 9.77 -2.86
C ARG A 88 8.77 8.64 -3.09
N HIS A 89 9.02 7.39 -2.73
CA HIS A 89 8.12 6.27 -3.03
C HIS A 89 7.14 5.98 -1.87
N LEU A 90 7.30 6.64 -0.72
CA LEU A 90 6.43 6.48 0.45
C LEU A 90 6.01 7.86 0.97
N VAL A 91 4.71 8.08 1.12
CA VAL A 91 4.14 9.26 1.75
C VAL A 91 3.25 8.78 2.89
N VAL A 92 3.52 9.27 4.10
CA VAL A 92 2.68 9.00 5.26
C VAL A 92 1.86 10.25 5.57
N VAL A 93 0.54 10.10 5.68
CA VAL A 93 -0.42 11.19 5.93
C VAL A 93 -1.02 11.06 7.32
#